data_AF-S7UMZ8-F1
#
_entry.id   AF-S7UMZ8-F1
#
_cell.length_a   1.000
_cell.length_b   1.000
_cell.length_c   1.000
_cell.angle_alpha   90.00
_cell.angle_beta   90.00
_cell.angle_gamma   90.00
#
_symmetry.space_group_name_H-M   'P 1'
#
loop_
_entity.id
_entity.type
_entity.pdbx_description
1 polymer ?
#
loop_
_entity_poly.entity_id
_entity_poly.type
_entity_poly.pdbx_seq_one_letter_code
_entity_poly.pdbx_strand_id
1 'polypeptide(L)'
;MNNDISGFGQLLMRMRKASGQWALALFAALALLVVLNFFIHPHHPHVDAENLPGFWAVFALGVAVVLGFLAKGILAVILDVPEDFYDE
;
A
#
# COMPACT_ATOMS: atom_id res chain seq x y z
N MET A 1 5.65 -18.61 -29.69
CA MET A 1 5.19 -18.09 -28.39
C MET A 1 5.97 -16.79 -28.18
N ASN A 2 5.35 -15.63 -28.46
CA ASN A 2 6.04 -14.34 -28.44
C ASN A 2 6.40 -13.94 -27.01
N ASN A 3 7.65 -13.54 -26.79
CA ASN A 3 8.22 -13.18 -25.49
C ASN A 3 8.32 -11.65 -25.33
N ASP A 4 7.28 -10.90 -25.68
CA ASP A 4 7.34 -9.43 -25.72
C ASP A 4 6.92 -8.76 -24.40
N ILE A 5 6.95 -9.51 -23.28
CA ILE A 5 6.79 -8.88 -21.96
C ILE A 5 8.17 -8.40 -21.50
N SER A 6 8.37 -7.09 -21.58
CA SER A 6 9.55 -6.41 -21.05
C SER A 6 9.87 -6.89 -19.63
N GLY A 7 11.15 -6.87 -19.23
CA GLY A 7 11.56 -7.33 -17.89
C GLY A 7 10.77 -6.66 -16.75
N PHE A 8 10.30 -5.43 -16.98
CA PHE A 8 9.39 -4.71 -16.10
C PHE A 8 8.00 -5.34 -16.00
N GLY A 9 7.39 -5.73 -17.12
CA GLY A 9 6.09 -6.42 -17.09
C GLY A 9 6.14 -7.76 -16.34
N GLN A 10 7.25 -8.49 -16.46
CA GLN A 10 7.46 -9.73 -15.71
C GLN A 10 7.61 -9.48 -14.20
N LEU A 11 8.30 -8.40 -13.82
CA LEU A 11 8.42 -7.96 -12.43
C LEU A 11 7.05 -7.59 -11.84
N LEU A 12 6.25 -6.80 -12.56
CA LEU A 12 4.90 -6.40 -12.12
C LEU A 12 3.97 -7.60 -11.96
N MET A 13 4.02 -8.57 -12.88
CA MET A 13 3.25 -9.82 -12.76
C MET A 13 3.66 -10.63 -11.52
N ARG A 14 4.96 -10.71 -11.22
CA ARG A 14 5.45 -11.36 -9.99
C ARG A 14 4.95 -10.65 -8.74
N MET A 15 5.02 -9.31 -8.72
CA MET A 15 4.51 -8.50 -7.60
C MET A 15 2.99 -8.66 -7.41
N ARG A 16 2.22 -8.70 -8.51
CA ARG A 16 0.76 -8.93 -8.46
C ARG A 16 0.41 -10.33 -7.96
N LYS A 17 1.15 -11.36 -8.41
CA LYS A 17 0.94 -12.74 -7.94
C LYS A 17 1.30 -12.90 -6.45
N ALA A 18 2.26 -12.11 -5.97
CA ALA A 18 2.64 -12.02 -4.57
C ALA A 18 1.75 -11.06 -3.73
N SER A 19 0.66 -10.53 -4.28
CA SER A 19 -0.18 -9.53 -3.58
C SER A 19 -0.66 -10.00 -2.20
N GLY A 20 -0.99 -11.29 -2.05
CA GLY A 20 -1.34 -11.87 -0.74
C GLY A 20 -0.19 -11.86 0.26
N GLN A 21 1.06 -12.06 -0.18
CA GLN A 21 2.24 -11.99 0.68
C GLN A 21 2.53 -10.56 1.12
N TRP A 22 2.32 -9.58 0.23
CA TRP A 22 2.41 -8.17 0.57
C TRP A 22 1.33 -7.73 1.57
N ALA A 23 0.10 -8.22 1.42
CA ALA A 23 -0.96 -7.98 2.39
C ALA A 23 -0.62 -8.58 3.76
N LEU A 24 -0.11 -9.81 3.79
CA LEU A 24 0.35 -10.45 5.02
C LEU A 24 1.49 -9.66 5.69
N ALA A 25 2.47 -9.20 4.90
CA ALA A 25 3.57 -8.38 5.40
C ALA A 25 3.08 -7.05 5.99
N LEU A 26 2.09 -6.40 5.35
CA LEU A 26 1.45 -5.19 5.87
C LEU A 26 0.76 -5.47 7.22
N PHE A 27 -0.05 -6.52 7.31
CA PHE A 27 -0.71 -6.88 8.58
C PHE A 27 0.29 -7.29 9.66
N ALA A 28 1.38 -7.96 9.31
CA ALA A 28 2.45 -8.28 10.24
C ALA A 28 3.15 -7.02 10.76
N ALA A 29 3.42 -6.03 9.89
CA ALA A 29 3.97 -4.74 10.29
C ALA A 29 3.01 -3.96 11.21
N LEU A 30 1.71 -3.98 10.92
CA LEU A 30 0.68 -3.39 11.78
C LEU A 30 0.62 -4.06 13.15
N ALA A 31 0.66 -5.40 13.21
CA ALA A 31 0.71 -6.13 14.46
C ALA A 31 1.98 -5.80 15.26
N LEU A 32 3.14 -5.70 14.60
CA LEU A 32 4.39 -5.28 15.22
C LEU A 32 4.30 -3.86 15.79
N LEU A 33 3.69 -2.92 15.05
CA LEU A 33 3.45 -1.55 15.52
C LEU A 33 2.56 -1.52 16.77
N VAL A 34 1.48 -2.32 16.79
CA VAL A 34 0.62 -2.45 17.97
C VAL A 34 1.41 -3.00 19.16
N VAL A 35 2.18 -4.06 18.97
CA VAL A 35 3.02 -4.66 20.02
C VAL A 35 4.03 -3.64 20.53
N LEU A 36 4.73 -2.93 19.64
CA LEU A 36 5.73 -1.94 19.99
C LEU A 36 5.13 -0.76 20.76
N ASN A 37 3.88 -0.38 20.46
CA ASN A 37 3.15 0.67 21.19
C ASN A 37 2.88 0.31 22.66
N PHE A 38 2.91 -0.97 23.05
CA PHE A 38 2.84 -1.35 24.47
C PHE A 38 4.15 -1.09 25.21
N PHE A 39 5.29 -1.15 24.51
CA PHE A 39 6.62 -0.93 25.10
C PHE A 39 7.08 0.52 24.99
N ILE A 40 6.71 1.21 23.91
CA ILE A 40 7.11 2.59 23.62
C ILE A 40 5.86 3.47 23.78
N HIS A 41 5.69 4.03 24.98
CA HIS A 41 4.68 5.05 25.23
C HIS A 41 5.28 6.44 24.99
N PRO A 42 4.56 7.37 24.33
CA PRO A 42 4.98 8.76 24.23
C PRO A 42 5.06 9.37 25.64
N HIS A 43 6.25 9.82 26.05
CA HIS A 43 6.44 10.47 27.36
C HIS A 43 5.77 11.86 27.45
N HIS A 44 5.31 12.43 26.32
CA HIS A 44 4.55 13.69 26.24
C HIS A 44 3.44 13.60 25.19
N PRO A 45 2.24 13.10 25.53
CA PRO A 45 1.09 13.11 24.63
C PRO A 45 0.68 14.56 24.32
N HIS A 46 0.64 14.96 23.05
CA HIS A 46 0.08 16.26 22.64
C HIS A 46 -1.42 16.17 22.32
N VAL A 47 -1.94 14.95 22.15
CA VAL A 47 -3.35 14.66 21.87
C VAL A 47 -3.74 13.39 22.63
N ASP A 48 -4.89 13.39 23.32
CA ASP A 48 -5.33 12.26 24.18
C ASP A 48 -5.46 10.92 23.44
N ALA A 49 -5.64 10.95 22.11
CA ALA A 49 -5.73 9.78 21.26
C ALA A 49 -4.39 9.02 21.09
N GLU A 50 -3.25 9.66 21.36
CA GLU A 50 -1.91 9.06 21.26
C GLU A 50 -1.63 8.03 22.37
N ASN A 51 -2.43 8.05 23.45
CA ASN A 51 -2.38 7.06 24.51
C ASN A 51 -3.08 5.75 24.15
N LEU A 52 -3.84 5.70 23.05
CA LEU A 52 -4.57 4.48 22.68
C LEU A 52 -3.61 3.47 22.05
N PRO A 53 -3.46 2.26 22.62
CA PRO A 53 -2.64 1.21 22.00
C PRO A 53 -3.20 0.87 20.62
N GLY A 54 -2.40 1.15 19.59
CA GLY A 54 -2.77 0.91 18.18
C GLY A 54 -3.20 2.13 17.38
N PHE A 55 -3.20 3.35 17.96
CA PHE A 55 -3.47 4.58 17.20
C PHE A 55 -2.59 4.70 15.94
N TRP A 56 -1.29 4.50 16.11
CA TRP A 56 -0.32 4.54 15.00
C TRP A 56 -0.52 3.44 13.95
N ALA A 57 -0.97 2.25 14.35
CA ALA A 57 -1.29 1.18 13.43
C ALA A 57 -2.53 1.52 12.58
N VAL A 58 -3.59 2.04 13.21
CA VAL A 58 -4.80 2.49 12.49
C VAL A 58 -4.48 3.66 11.56
N PHE A 59 -3.68 4.62 12.02
CA PHE A 59 -3.23 5.74 11.18
C PHE A 59 -2.44 5.26 9.96
N ALA A 60 -1.45 4.39 10.16
CA ALA A 60 -0.65 3.83 9.07
C ALA A 60 -1.51 3.03 8.07
N LEU A 61 -2.46 2.24 8.56
CA LEU A 61 -3.42 1.52 7.71
C LEU A 61 -4.27 2.50 6.89
N GLY A 62 -4.80 3.54 7.53
CA GLY A 62 -5.59 4.58 6.86
C GLY A 62 -4.80 5.29 5.76
N VAL A 63 -3.58 5.72 6.06
CA VAL A 63 -2.68 6.37 5.07
C VAL A 63 -2.37 5.42 3.92
N ALA A 64 -2.08 4.14 4.20
CA ALA A 64 -1.79 3.16 3.16
C ALA A 64 -2.98 2.94 2.20
N VAL A 65 -4.19 2.88 2.73
CA VAL A 65 -5.42 2.76 1.91
C VAL A 65 -5.62 4.01 1.05
N VAL A 66 -5.47 5.21 1.63
CA VAL A 66 -5.59 6.47 0.89
C VAL A 66 -4.55 6.55 -0.23
N LEU A 67 -3.30 6.19 0.04
CA LEU A 67 -2.24 6.13 -0.97
C LEU A 67 -2.56 5.12 -2.09
N GLY A 68 -3.19 3.99 -1.76
CA GLY A 68 -3.65 3.03 -2.77
C GLY A 68 -4.68 3.63 -3.73
N PHE A 69 -5.65 4.40 -3.21
CA PHE A 69 -6.61 5.12 -4.04
C PHE A 69 -5.97 6.24 -4.86
N LEU A 70 -5.07 7.02 -4.27
CA LEU A 70 -4.33 8.07 -4.97
C LEU A 70 -3.47 7.49 -6.10
N ALA A 71 -2.76 6.38 -5.83
CA ALA A 71 -1.99 5.69 -6.84
C ALA A 71 -2.87 5.24 -8.00
N LYS A 72 -4.07 4.69 -7.72
CA LYS A 72 -5.04 4.35 -8.77
C LYS A 72 -5.46 5.59 -9.57
N GLY A 73 -5.70 6.73 -8.93
CA GLY A 73 -6.04 7.98 -9.62
C GLY A 73 -4.91 8.51 -10.50
N ILE A 74 -3.68 8.51 -9.99
CA ILE A 74 -2.49 8.96 -10.75
C ILE A 74 -2.20 8.01 -11.91
N LEU A 75 -2.25 6.70 -11.68
CA LEU A 75 -2.08 5.68 -12.73
C LEU A 75 -3.13 5.82 -13.81
N ALA A 76 -4.39 6.09 -13.44
CA ALA A 76 -5.45 6.32 -14.42
C ALA A 76 -5.12 7.52 -15.33
N VAL A 77 -4.60 8.62 -14.79
CA VAL A 77 -4.19 9.79 -15.60
C VAL A 77 -2.98 9.50 -16.47
N ILE A 78 -1.98 8.77 -15.96
CA ILE A 78 -0.75 8.46 -16.71
C ILE A 78 -1.01 7.41 -17.81
N LEU A 79 -1.87 6.44 -17.54
CA LEU A 79 -2.21 5.35 -18.45
C LEU A 79 -3.46 5.62 -19.28
N ASP A 80 -3.99 6.85 -19.26
CA ASP A 80 -5.07 7.31 -20.13
C ASP A 80 -4.54 7.37 -21.57
N VAL A 81 -4.32 6.19 -22.15
CA VAL A 81 -3.96 6.01 -23.54
C VAL A 81 -5.27 6.06 -24.31
N PRO A 82 -5.42 6.98 -25.29
CA PRO A 82 -6.59 7.00 -26.16
C PRO A 82 -6.83 5.59 -26.74
N GLU A 83 -8.03 5.03 -26.54
CA GLU A 83 -8.40 3.69 -27.04
C GLU A 83 -8.69 3.66 -28.56
N ASP A 84 -8.38 4.77 -29.24
CA ASP A 84 -8.58 5.02 -30.67
C ASP A 84 -7.85 4.00 -31.58
N PHE A 85 -6.94 3.20 -31.02
CA PHE A 85 -6.12 2.21 -31.75
C PHE A 85 -6.90 0.97 -32.24
N TYR A 86 -8.19 0.85 -31.94
CA TYR A 86 -9.05 -0.22 -32.48
C TYR A 86 -10.13 0.28 -33.44
N ASP A 87 -10.21 1.60 -33.66
CA ASP A 87 -11.21 2.21 -34.53
C ASP A 87 -10.72 2.43 -35.98
N GLU A 88 -9.48 2.02 -36.32
CA GLU A 88 -8.93 1.98 -37.69
C GLU A 88 -8.07 0.73 -37.99
#